data_AF-A0A382M4Q8-F1
#
_entry.id   AF-A0A382M4Q8-F1
#
_cell.length_a   1.000
_cell.length_b   1.000
_cell.length_c   1.000
_cell.angle_alpha   90.00
_cell.angle_beta   90.00
_cell.angle_gamma   90.00
#
_symmetry.space_group_name_H-M   'P 1'
#
loop_
_entity.id
_entity.type
_entity.pdbx_description
1 polymer ?
#
loop_
_entity_poly.entity_id
_entity_poly.type
_entity_poly.pdbx_seq_one_letter_code
_entity_poly.pdbx_strand_id
1 'polypeptide(L)'
;MAKLTINDIDLQGKRVLTRVDYNVPMAEQDGEMVINDDTRIRATLPTLKSMIGSGAKVILAAHLGRPKGERVPSMSLGPVADKLAGLIGQPVAFCDQCVGQAAEDAAAKLEDGGLLLLENVRYHTEEE
;
A
#
# COMPACT_ATOMS: atom_id res chain seq x y z
N MET A 1 -3.08 15.92 -21.49
CA MET A 1 -4.30 15.08 -21.58
C MET A 1 -5.19 15.44 -20.41
N ALA A 2 -6.50 15.65 -20.60
CA ALA A 2 -7.42 15.95 -19.50
C ALA A 2 -7.86 14.64 -18.82
N LYS A 3 -7.30 14.35 -17.65
CA LYS A 3 -7.71 13.25 -16.78
C LYS A 3 -8.08 13.86 -15.42
N LEU A 4 -9.16 13.36 -14.82
CA LEU A 4 -9.50 13.72 -13.45
C LEU A 4 -8.39 13.24 -12.50
N THR A 5 -8.19 14.01 -11.45
CA THR A 5 -7.21 13.77 -10.39
C THR A 5 -7.91 13.69 -9.05
N ILE A 6 -7.17 13.33 -8.00
CA ILE A 6 -7.68 13.35 -6.63
C ILE A 6 -8.13 14.74 -6.17
N ASN A 7 -7.66 15.81 -6.82
CA ASN A 7 -8.02 17.19 -6.49
C ASN A 7 -9.41 17.57 -7.03
N ASP A 8 -9.96 16.78 -7.95
CA ASP A 8 -11.23 17.05 -8.62
C ASP A 8 -12.41 16.32 -7.95
N ILE A 9 -12.16 15.61 -6.84
CA ILE A 9 -13.12 14.70 -6.21
C ILE A 9 -13.13 14.94 -4.70
N ASP A 10 -14.32 14.99 -4.09
CA ASP A 10 -14.45 14.97 -2.63
C ASP A 10 -14.14 13.55 -2.10
N LEU A 11 -13.17 13.44 -1.19
CA LEU A 11 -12.68 12.17 -0.64
C LEU A 11 -13.08 11.94 0.82
N GLN A 12 -13.75 12.89 1.46
CA GLN A 12 -14.03 12.82 2.90
C GLN A 12 -14.87 11.58 3.25
N GLY A 13 -14.37 10.76 4.19
CA GLY A 13 -15.02 9.54 4.64
C GLY A 13 -15.07 8.40 3.61
N LYS A 14 -14.56 8.61 2.38
CA LYS A 14 -14.59 7.62 1.31
C LYS A 14 -13.44 6.63 1.45
N ARG A 15 -13.72 5.37 1.10
CA ARG A 15 -12.69 4.35 0.88
C ARG A 15 -12.09 4.54 -0.51
N VAL A 16 -10.78 4.74 -0.58
CA VAL A 16 -10.05 5.04 -1.82
C VAL A 16 -9.02 3.94 -2.07
N LEU A 17 -9.34 3.00 -2.97
CA LEU A 17 -8.38 2.01 -3.45
C LEU A 17 -7.39 2.70 -4.39
N THR A 18 -6.12 2.68 -4.01
CA THR A 18 -5.04 3.42 -4.67
C THR A 18 -3.93 2.47 -5.10
N ARG A 19 -3.75 2.33 -6.41
CA ARG A 19 -2.64 1.57 -6.99
C ARG A 19 -1.36 2.39 -6.89
N VAL A 20 -0.33 1.83 -6.26
CA VAL A 20 0.98 2.50 -6.08
C VAL A 20 2.13 1.60 -6.54
N ASP A 21 3.24 2.23 -6.90
CA ASP A 21 4.46 1.54 -7.29
C ASP A 21 5.40 1.42 -6.09
N TYR A 22 5.30 0.31 -5.36
CA TYR A 22 6.23 -0.06 -4.28
C TYR A 22 7.13 -1.24 -4.66
N ASN A 23 7.42 -1.39 -5.96
CA ASN A 23 8.41 -2.37 -6.40
C ASN A 23 9.83 -1.83 -6.12
N VAL A 24 10.24 -1.91 -4.86
CA VAL A 24 11.51 -1.41 -4.34
C VAL A 24 12.57 -2.51 -4.23
N PRO A 25 13.86 -2.19 -4.40
CA PRO A 25 14.91 -3.16 -4.16
C PRO A 25 15.00 -3.47 -2.66
N MET A 26 14.98 -4.76 -2.34
CA MET A 26 15.13 -5.27 -0.98
C MET A 26 16.32 -6.23 -0.91
N ALA A 27 16.95 -6.31 0.26
CA ALA A 27 17.98 -7.29 0.56
C ALA A 27 17.70 -7.94 1.91
N GLU A 28 18.10 -9.20 2.05
CA GLU A 28 18.07 -9.88 3.35
C GLU A 28 19.21 -9.35 4.22
N GLN A 29 18.87 -8.93 5.43
CA GLN A 29 19.82 -8.55 6.48
C GLN A 29 19.33 -9.19 7.78
N ASP A 30 20.18 -9.99 8.43
CA ASP A 30 19.86 -10.68 9.68
C ASP A 30 18.56 -11.53 9.63
N GLY A 31 18.24 -12.10 8.46
CA GLY A 31 17.04 -12.92 8.24
C GLY A 31 15.76 -12.13 7.96
N GLU A 32 15.85 -10.79 7.85
CA GLU A 32 14.73 -9.91 7.53
C GLU A 32 14.95 -9.21 6.18
N MET A 33 13.85 -8.96 5.46
CA MET A 33 13.91 -8.21 4.20
C MET A 33 13.93 -6.71 4.48
N VAL A 34 15.06 -6.06 4.20
CA VAL A 34 15.26 -4.63 4.39
C VAL A 34 15.21 -3.90 3.06
N ILE A 35 14.57 -2.72 3.05
CA ILE A 35 14.46 -1.85 1.87
C ILE A 35 15.76 -1.07 1.69
N ASN A 36 16.42 -1.25 0.54
CA ASN A 36 17.69 -0.57 0.23
C ASN A 36 17.48 0.85 -0.31
N ASP A 37 16.41 1.06 -1.09
CA ASP A 37 16.05 2.34 -1.68
C ASP A 37 14.55 2.58 -1.53
N ASP A 38 14.20 3.60 -0.74
CA ASP A 38 12.81 3.97 -0.43
C ASP A 38 12.27 5.10 -1.32
N THR A 39 12.98 5.49 -2.38
CA THR A 39 12.62 6.59 -3.29
C THR A 39 11.20 6.45 -3.82
N ARG A 40 10.80 5.24 -4.23
CA ARG A 40 9.44 4.99 -4.75
C ARG A 40 8.36 5.17 -3.68
N ILE A 41 8.65 4.79 -2.44
CA ILE A 41 7.72 4.99 -1.31
C ILE A 41 7.57 6.47 -1.02
N ARG A 42 8.70 7.20 -0.95
CA ARG A 42 8.71 8.66 -0.73
C ARG A 42 7.96 9.43 -1.81
N ALA A 43 8.05 8.99 -3.06
CA ALA A 43 7.36 9.62 -4.18
C ALA A 43 5.83 9.63 -4.02
N THR A 44 5.25 8.69 -3.28
CA THR A 44 3.79 8.66 -3.02
C THR A 44 3.33 9.61 -1.92
N LEU A 45 4.24 10.07 -1.05
CA LEU A 45 3.89 10.82 0.17
C LEU A 45 3.03 12.07 -0.09
N PRO A 46 3.26 12.89 -1.14
CA PRO A 46 2.41 14.05 -1.40
C PRO A 46 0.95 13.68 -1.64
N THR A 47 0.70 12.66 -2.45
CA THR A 47 -0.65 12.16 -2.77
C THR A 47 -1.30 11.56 -1.54
N LEU A 48 -0.59 10.73 -0.79
CA LEU A 48 -1.11 10.10 0.42
C LEU A 48 -1.48 11.14 1.48
N LYS A 49 -0.58 12.09 1.76
CA LYS A 49 -0.83 13.18 2.72
C LYS A 49 -2.04 14.02 2.32
N SER A 50 -2.20 14.30 1.01
CA SER A 50 -3.37 15.01 0.51
C SER A 50 -4.66 14.24 0.79
N MET A 51 -4.73 12.95 0.45
CA MET A 51 -5.94 12.13 0.66
C MET A 51 -6.27 11.98 2.16
N ILE A 52 -5.25 11.75 2.99
CA ILE A 52 -5.40 11.62 4.45
C ILE A 52 -5.87 12.94 5.07
N GLY A 53 -5.28 14.06 4.66
CA GLY A 53 -5.68 15.39 5.12
C GLY A 53 -7.12 15.75 4.73
N SER A 54 -7.63 15.16 3.65
CA SER A 54 -9.04 15.26 3.24
C SER A 54 -9.97 14.29 3.97
N GLY A 55 -9.47 13.46 4.89
CA GLY A 55 -10.27 12.47 5.63
C GLY A 55 -10.60 11.20 4.85
N ALA A 56 -9.86 10.89 3.78
CA ALA A 56 -10.04 9.65 3.04
C ALA A 56 -9.55 8.44 3.83
N LYS A 57 -10.20 7.29 3.61
CA LYS A 57 -9.76 5.97 4.10
C LYS A 57 -8.95 5.30 2.99
N VAL A 58 -7.63 5.40 3.05
CA VAL A 58 -6.74 5.06 1.94
C VAL A 58 -6.36 3.58 1.99
N ILE A 59 -6.64 2.86 0.91
CA ILE A 59 -6.32 1.43 0.76
C ILE A 59 -5.32 1.29 -0.38
N LEU A 60 -4.10 0.85 -0.07
CA LEU A 60 -2.99 0.75 -1.01
C LEU A 60 -2.89 -0.66 -1.56
N ALA A 61 -2.79 -0.75 -2.89
CA ALA A 61 -2.48 -1.98 -3.60
C ALA A 61 -1.16 -1.79 -4.36
N ALA A 62 -0.15 -2.59 -4.05
CA ALA A 62 1.16 -2.54 -4.68
C ALA A 62 1.60 -3.95 -5.11
N HIS A 63 2.63 -4.02 -5.94
CA HIS A 63 3.31 -5.27 -6.24
C HIS A 63 4.77 -5.15 -5.86
N LEU A 64 5.40 -6.29 -5.60
CA LEU A 64 6.83 -6.39 -5.35
C LEU A 64 7.38 -7.61 -6.08
N GLY A 65 8.46 -7.41 -6.86
CA GLY A 65 9.09 -8.49 -7.61
C GLY A 65 8.17 -9.19 -8.61
N ARG A 66 8.45 -10.47 -8.84
CA ARG A 66 7.72 -11.35 -9.78
C ARG A 66 7.48 -12.71 -9.15
N PRO A 67 6.52 -12.81 -8.21
CA PRO A 67 6.22 -14.05 -7.51
C PRO A 67 5.39 -15.05 -8.34
N LYS A 68 4.94 -14.67 -9.55
CA LYS A 68 4.25 -15.56 -10.51
C LYS A 68 3.00 -16.26 -9.93
N GLY A 69 2.23 -15.57 -9.10
CA GLY A 69 1.03 -16.13 -8.48
C GLY A 69 1.29 -17.06 -7.29
N GLU A 70 2.51 -17.08 -6.75
CA GLU A 70 2.85 -17.84 -5.55
C GLU A 70 3.15 -16.92 -4.38
N ARG A 71 2.91 -17.38 -3.14
CA ARG A 71 3.31 -16.62 -1.95
C ARG A 71 4.80 -16.83 -1.68
N VAL A 72 5.58 -15.78 -1.91
CA VAL A 72 7.04 -15.77 -1.70
C VAL A 72 7.36 -14.83 -0.54
N PRO A 73 7.70 -15.31 0.67
CA PRO A 73 7.86 -14.46 1.86
C PRO A 73 8.80 -13.26 1.66
N SER A 74 9.88 -13.43 0.88
CA SER A 74 10.83 -12.36 0.58
C SER A 74 10.28 -11.25 -0.34
N MET A 75 9.08 -11.44 -0.90
CA MET A 75 8.35 -10.49 -1.75
C MET A 75 7.06 -9.99 -1.08
N SER A 76 6.94 -10.12 0.25
CA SER A 76 5.85 -9.52 1.01
C SER A 76 5.98 -7.99 1.08
N LEU A 77 4.85 -7.30 1.10
CA LEU A 77 4.77 -5.86 1.33
C LEU A 77 4.76 -5.48 2.81
N GLY A 78 4.82 -6.43 3.75
CA GLY A 78 4.88 -6.15 5.19
C GLY A 78 5.97 -5.12 5.56
N PRO A 79 7.25 -5.32 5.19
CA PRO A 79 8.31 -4.35 5.48
C PRO A 79 8.10 -2.97 4.83
N VAL A 80 7.37 -2.93 3.71
CA VAL A 80 6.99 -1.67 3.04
C VAL A 80 5.94 -0.91 3.86
N ALA A 81 4.99 -1.61 4.49
CA ALA A 81 4.03 -0.99 5.40
C ALA A 81 4.72 -0.32 6.59
N ASP A 82 5.65 -1.03 7.24
CA ASP A 82 6.42 -0.51 8.38
C ASP A 82 7.25 0.71 8.00
N LYS A 83 7.94 0.64 6.85
CA LYS A 83 8.71 1.76 6.32
C LYS A 83 7.82 2.97 6.01
N LEU A 84 6.66 2.75 5.38
CA LEU A 84 5.71 3.81 5.08
C LEU A 84 5.18 4.46 6.36
N ALA A 85 4.86 3.69 7.39
CA ALA A 85 4.42 4.19 8.70
C ALA A 85 5.44 5.17 9.30
N GLY A 86 6.73 4.81 9.27
CA GLY A 86 7.81 5.69 9.74
C GLY A 86 7.96 6.96 8.90
N LEU A 87 7.76 6.89 7.58
CA LEU A 87 7.88 8.05 6.68
C LEU A 87 6.71 9.03 6.81
N ILE A 88 5.51 8.51 7.06
CA ILE A 88 4.30 9.33 7.14
C ILE A 88 4.03 9.85 8.55
N GLY A 89 4.54 9.16 9.58
CA GLY A 89 4.37 9.55 10.98
C GLY A 89 3.04 9.13 11.60
N GLN A 90 2.35 8.14 11.01
CA GLN A 90 1.13 7.52 11.54
C GLN A 90 1.14 6.01 11.26
N PRO A 91 0.37 5.21 12.02
CA PRO A 91 0.24 3.78 11.76
C PRO A 91 -0.28 3.50 10.34
N VAL A 92 0.29 2.47 9.72
CA VAL A 92 -0.20 1.87 8.47
C VAL A 92 -0.64 0.45 8.81
N ALA A 93 -1.93 0.16 8.68
CA ALA A 93 -2.42 -1.20 8.81
C ALA A 93 -1.89 -2.04 7.65
N PHE A 94 -1.58 -3.31 7.90
CA PHE A 94 -1.20 -4.27 6.87
C PHE A 94 -2.19 -5.44 6.87
N CYS A 95 -2.63 -5.85 5.69
CA CYS A 95 -3.43 -7.06 5.51
C CYS A 95 -2.67 -8.06 4.65
N ASP A 96 -2.46 -9.26 5.17
CA ASP A 96 -1.80 -10.38 4.50
C ASP A 96 -2.61 -10.95 3.30
N GLN A 97 -3.73 -10.32 2.94
CA GLN A 97 -4.56 -10.65 1.78
C GLN A 97 -4.86 -9.36 1.01
N CYS A 98 -4.94 -9.43 -0.32
CA CYS A 98 -5.37 -8.30 -1.14
C CYS A 98 -6.81 -8.42 -1.66
N VAL A 99 -7.45 -9.58 -1.45
CA VAL A 99 -8.84 -9.87 -1.84
C VAL A 99 -9.53 -10.71 -0.76
N GLY A 100 -10.85 -10.80 -0.83
CA GLY A 100 -11.67 -11.62 0.06
C GLY A 100 -11.96 -10.96 1.42
N GLN A 101 -12.65 -11.71 2.29
CA GLN A 101 -13.24 -11.19 3.51
C GLN A 101 -12.21 -10.48 4.43
N ALA A 102 -10.99 -11.00 4.53
CA ALA A 102 -9.95 -10.40 5.35
C ALA A 102 -9.57 -8.97 4.89
N ALA A 103 -9.48 -8.76 3.56
CA ALA A 103 -9.18 -7.44 2.99
C ALA A 103 -10.37 -6.49 3.15
N GLU A 104 -11.61 -6.99 2.96
CA GLU A 104 -12.83 -6.22 3.16
C GLU A 104 -13.00 -5.76 4.61
N ASP A 105 -12.79 -6.67 5.56
CA ASP A 105 -12.88 -6.38 7.00
C ASP A 105 -11.79 -5.40 7.43
N ALA A 106 -10.56 -5.55 6.93
CA ALA A 106 -9.48 -4.62 7.19
C ALA A 106 -9.81 -3.22 6.66
N ALA A 107 -10.34 -3.13 5.43
CA ALA A 107 -10.76 -1.87 4.83
C ALA A 107 -11.95 -1.23 5.57
N ALA A 108 -12.88 -2.04 6.09
CA ALA A 108 -14.04 -1.56 6.84
C ALA A 108 -13.67 -0.97 8.21
N LYS A 109 -12.59 -1.45 8.82
CA LYS A 109 -12.05 -0.96 10.11
C LYS A 109 -11.27 0.36 10.01
N LEU A 110 -11.02 0.87 8.80
CA LEU A 110 -10.34 2.15 8.65
C LEU A 110 -11.21 3.29 9.17
N GLU A 111 -10.64 4.08 10.06
CA GLU A 111 -11.13 5.39 10.43
C GLU A 111 -10.76 6.42 9.36
N ASP A 112 -11.41 7.58 9.38
CA ASP A 112 -11.10 8.68 8.46
C ASP A 112 -9.62 9.10 8.60
N GLY A 113 -8.91 9.22 7.48
CA GLY A 113 -7.46 9.44 7.45
C GLY A 113 -6.61 8.18 7.69
N GLY A 114 -7.24 7.02 7.86
CA GLY A 114 -6.57 5.73 8.02
C GLY A 114 -5.89 5.25 6.74
N LEU A 115 -4.85 4.44 6.92
CA LEU A 115 -4.06 3.81 5.87
C LEU A 115 -4.05 2.29 6.04
N LEU A 116 -4.33 1.58 4.96
CA LEU A 116 -4.17 0.13 4.84
C LEU A 116 -3.28 -0.19 3.64
N LEU A 117 -2.25 -1.00 3.83
CA LEU A 117 -1.52 -1.65 2.74
C LEU A 117 -1.97 -3.10 2.63
N LEU A 118 -2.47 -3.47 1.45
CA LEU A 118 -2.78 -4.84 1.11
C LEU A 118 -1.50 -5.59 0.69
N GLU A 119 -1.50 -6.90 0.86
CA GLU A 119 -0.40 -7.75 0.41
C GLU A 119 -0.22 -7.71 -1.12
N ASN A 120 0.95 -8.18 -1.56
CA ASN A 120 1.42 -8.21 -2.94
C ASN A 120 0.38 -8.81 -3.89
N VAL A 121 -0.19 -7.96 -4.75
CA VAL A 121 -1.24 -8.37 -5.70
C VAL A 121 -0.79 -9.47 -6.66
N ARG A 122 0.53 -9.61 -6.92
CA ARG A 122 1.08 -10.65 -7.79
C ARG A 122 1.17 -12.03 -7.14
N TYR A 123 0.80 -12.17 -5.86
CA TYR A 123 0.53 -13.49 -5.28
C TYR A 123 -0.71 -14.16 -5.88
N HIS A 124 -1.51 -13.42 -6.65
CA HIS A 124 -2.63 -13.94 -7.41
C HIS A 124 -2.23 -14.03 -8.89
N THR A 125 -2.43 -15.20 -9.50
CA THR A 125 -2.13 -15.44 -10.92
C THR A 125 -2.90 -14.53 -11.86
N GLU A 126 -4.03 -14.01 -11.41
CA GLU A 126 -4.98 -13.18 -12.16
C GLU A 126 -4.50 -11.74 -12.39
N GLU A 127 -3.45 -11.30 -11.69
CA GLU A 127 -2.90 -9.94 -11.80
C GLU A 127 -1.92 -9.76 -12.98
N GLU A 128 -1.24 -10.83 -13.45
CA GLU A 128 -0.25 -10.78 -14.55
C GLU A 128 -0.73 -11.42 -15.85
#